data_AF-X1HGN8-F1
#
_entry.id   AF-X1HGN8-F1
#
_cell.length_a   1.000
_cell.length_b   1.000
_cell.length_c   1.000
_cell.angle_alpha   90.00
_cell.angle_beta   90.00
_cell.angle_gamma   90.00
#
_symmetry.space_group_name_H-M   'P 1'
#
loop_
_entity.id
_entity.type
_entity.pdbx_description
1 polymer ?
#
loop_
_entity_poly.entity_id
_entity_poly.type
_entity_poly.pdbx_seq_one_letter_code
_entity_poly.pdbx_strand_id
1 'polypeptide(L)'
;MRLVVGMIIQETNSFSSVSTSIQSFKDVMFLEGDEIPLKLKRTNTEVAGFMDRVCKEKCDSVYTLATSASSSGPVQREALDFLLSRLLNQLEKAGIIDGVYLICHGSMLVDKIPDGTGHILQVVREKIGLNIPIVVSLDLHA
;
A
#
# COMPACT_ATOMS: atom_id res chain seq x y z
N MET A 1 1.68 -21.09 0.68
CA MET A 1 1.75 -19.91 1.57
C MET A 1 0.62 -18.97 1.19
N ARG A 2 0.06 -18.23 2.16
CA ARG A 2 -0.97 -17.22 1.96
C ARG A 2 -0.39 -15.84 2.26
N LEU A 3 -0.24 -15.03 1.23
CA LEU A 3 0.42 -13.73 1.29
C LEU A 3 -0.60 -12.62 1.12
N VAL A 4 -0.52 -11.59 1.96
CA VAL A 4 -1.34 -10.39 1.81
C VAL A 4 -0.54 -9.37 1.02
N VAL A 5 -1.17 -8.71 0.04
CA VAL A 5 -0.54 -7.64 -0.75
C VAL A 5 -1.33 -6.35 -0.64
N GLY A 6 -0.62 -5.25 -0.46
CA GLY A 6 -1.17 -3.90 -0.43
C GLY A 6 -0.21 -2.88 -1.04
N MET A 7 -0.74 -1.78 -1.54
CA MET A 7 0.02 -0.71 -2.17
C MET A 7 -0.56 0.65 -1.77
N ILE A 8 0.27 1.53 -1.20
CA ILE A 8 -0.05 2.94 -0.98
C ILE A 8 1.21 3.75 -1.32
N ILE A 9 1.19 4.44 -2.47
CA ILE A 9 2.34 5.20 -2.99
C ILE A 9 1.90 6.64 -3.21
N GLN A 10 2.56 7.59 -2.56
CA GLN A 10 2.68 8.96 -3.08
C GLN A 10 4.00 9.56 -2.61
N GLU A 11 4.51 10.50 -3.38
CA GLU A 11 5.74 11.26 -3.18
C GLU A 11 5.41 12.69 -2.74
N THR A 12 5.93 13.15 -1.59
CA THR A 12 5.62 14.50 -1.09
C THR A 12 6.66 15.53 -1.51
N ASN A 13 6.17 16.65 -2.05
CA ASN A 13 6.86 17.93 -2.03
C ASN A 13 6.32 18.80 -0.88
N SER A 14 7.08 18.91 0.21
CA SER A 14 6.68 19.65 1.42
C SER A 14 6.45 21.15 1.21
N PHE A 15 6.92 21.72 0.10
CA PHE A 15 6.71 23.13 -0.26
C PHE A 15 5.45 23.36 -1.08
N SER A 16 4.77 22.30 -1.53
CA SER A 16 3.50 22.43 -2.25
C SER A 16 2.40 22.88 -1.31
N SER A 17 1.65 23.91 -1.73
CA SER A 17 0.47 24.40 -1.02
C SER A 17 -0.78 23.53 -1.22
N VAL A 18 -0.71 22.53 -2.11
CA VAL A 18 -1.82 21.63 -2.43
C VAL A 18 -1.62 20.30 -1.72
N SER A 19 -2.34 20.07 -0.62
CA SER A 19 -2.31 18.79 0.09
C SER A 19 -2.86 17.64 -0.75
N THR A 20 -2.31 16.44 -0.58
CA THR A 20 -2.84 15.21 -1.21
C THR A 20 -4.05 14.72 -0.42
N SER A 21 -5.24 14.81 -1.02
CA SER A 21 -6.50 14.37 -0.41
C SER A 21 -6.84 12.94 -0.80
N ILE A 22 -7.89 12.37 -0.21
CA ILE A 22 -8.41 11.07 -0.68
C ILE A 22 -8.87 11.12 -2.14
N GLN A 23 -9.37 12.28 -2.60
CA GLN A 23 -9.77 12.44 -3.99
C GLN A 23 -8.56 12.34 -4.93
N SER A 24 -7.39 12.84 -4.52
CA SER A 24 -6.14 12.75 -5.27
C SER A 24 -5.74 11.30 -5.59
N PHE A 25 -6.00 10.36 -4.67
CA PHE A 25 -5.81 8.92 -4.93
C PHE A 25 -6.88 8.36 -5.87
N LYS A 26 -8.15 8.73 -5.66
CA LYS A 26 -9.27 8.29 -6.51
C LYS A 26 -9.15 8.76 -7.96
N ASP A 27 -8.56 9.94 -8.18
CA ASP A 27 -8.36 10.51 -9.51
C ASP A 27 -7.26 9.80 -10.32
N VAL A 28 -6.31 9.15 -9.65
CA VAL A 28 -5.18 8.48 -10.31
C VAL A 28 -5.35 6.97 -10.30
N MET A 29 -5.38 6.34 -9.12
CA MET A 29 -5.63 4.91 -8.99
C MET A 29 -6.13 4.57 -7.59
N PHE A 30 -7.30 3.95 -7.54
CA PHE A 30 -7.89 3.42 -6.31
C PHE A 30 -8.59 2.10 -6.62
N LEU A 31 -7.93 0.98 -6.33
CA LEU A 31 -8.40 -0.37 -6.61
C LEU A 31 -8.48 -1.18 -5.31
N GLU A 32 -9.54 -1.99 -5.19
CA GLU A 32 -9.75 -2.80 -3.99
C GLU A 32 -9.96 -4.27 -4.31
N GLY A 33 -9.41 -5.14 -3.45
CA GLY A 33 -9.62 -6.57 -3.52
C GLY A 33 -9.35 -7.13 -4.92
N ASP A 34 -10.36 -7.79 -5.49
CA ASP A 34 -10.25 -8.48 -6.78
C ASP A 34 -10.11 -7.53 -7.98
N GLU A 35 -10.35 -6.23 -7.83
CA GLU A 35 -10.06 -5.25 -8.88
C GLU A 35 -8.56 -5.18 -9.19
N ILE A 36 -7.72 -5.40 -8.17
CA ILE A 36 -6.27 -5.31 -8.26
C ILE A 36 -5.71 -6.31 -9.29
N PRO A 37 -5.92 -7.63 -9.17
CA PRO A 37 -5.46 -8.59 -10.18
C PRO A 37 -6.15 -8.41 -11.53
N LEU A 38 -7.41 -7.97 -11.57
CA LEU A 38 -8.12 -7.72 -12.84
C LEU A 38 -7.47 -6.59 -13.65
N LYS A 39 -6.99 -5.53 -12.98
CA LYS A 39 -6.44 -4.34 -13.64
C LYS A 39 -4.92 -4.37 -13.78
N LEU A 40 -4.19 -4.95 -12.82
CA LEU A 40 -2.74 -4.79 -12.73
C LEU A 40 -1.94 -6.00 -13.22
N LYS A 41 -2.53 -7.21 -13.33
CA LYS A 41 -1.79 -8.45 -13.62
C LYS A 41 -0.92 -8.41 -14.89
N ARG A 42 -1.26 -7.60 -15.88
CA ARG A 42 -0.52 -7.50 -17.17
C ARG A 42 0.18 -6.17 -17.35
N THR A 43 0.54 -5.52 -16.25
CA THR A 43 1.28 -4.25 -16.25
C THR A 43 2.75 -4.50 -15.89
N ASN A 44 3.60 -3.50 -16.08
CA ASN A 44 4.99 -3.54 -15.63
C ASN A 44 5.14 -2.85 -14.26
N THR A 45 4.31 -3.26 -13.29
CA THR A 45 4.28 -2.71 -11.92
C THR A 45 4.79 -3.75 -10.92
N GLU A 46 5.16 -3.29 -9.72
CA GLU A 46 5.60 -4.12 -8.60
C GLU A 46 4.53 -5.12 -8.18
N VAL A 47 3.26 -4.72 -8.23
CA VAL A 47 2.11 -5.59 -7.96
C VAL A 47 2.03 -6.72 -9.00
N ALA A 48 2.24 -6.42 -10.29
CA ALA A 48 2.27 -7.44 -11.34
C ALA A 48 3.46 -8.39 -11.18
N GLY A 49 4.65 -7.86 -10.89
CA GLY A 49 5.85 -8.66 -10.62
C GLY A 49 5.68 -9.60 -9.42
N PHE A 50 5.01 -9.12 -8.36
CA PHE A 50 4.59 -9.97 -7.24
C PHE A 50 3.65 -11.09 -7.69
N MET A 51 2.60 -10.77 -8.46
CA MET A 51 1.65 -11.78 -8.96
C MET A 51 2.35 -12.86 -9.80
N ASP A 52 3.27 -12.47 -10.67
CA ASP A 52 4.05 -13.39 -11.50
C ASP A 52 4.90 -14.34 -10.64
N ARG A 53 5.52 -13.83 -9.57
CA ARG A 53 6.32 -14.66 -8.67
C ARG A 53 5.44 -15.58 -7.83
N VAL A 54 4.37 -15.06 -7.22
CA VAL A 54 3.45 -15.85 -6.39
C VAL A 54 2.79 -16.96 -7.19
N CYS A 55 2.41 -16.70 -8.44
CA CYS A 55 1.87 -17.73 -9.33
C CYS A 55 2.87 -18.86 -9.60
N LYS A 56 4.14 -18.53 -9.88
CA LYS A 56 5.21 -19.53 -10.08
C LYS A 56 5.46 -20.37 -8.83
N GLU A 57 5.41 -19.75 -7.65
CA GLU A 57 5.61 -20.43 -6.36
C GLU A 57 4.33 -21.11 -5.82
N LYS A 58 3.21 -21.10 -6.58
CA LYS A 58 1.92 -21.69 -6.20
C LYS A 58 1.43 -21.22 -4.82
N CYS A 59 1.59 -19.93 -4.53
CA CYS A 59 1.10 -19.32 -3.30
C CYS A 59 -0.26 -18.66 -3.51
N ASP A 60 -1.03 -18.55 -2.43
CA ASP A 60 -2.29 -17.82 -2.40
C ASP A 60 -2.03 -16.35 -2.09
N SER A 61 -2.80 -15.46 -2.70
CA SER A 61 -2.72 -14.01 -2.47
C SER A 61 -4.06 -13.47 -1.98
N VAL A 62 -4.00 -12.60 -0.96
CA VAL A 62 -5.11 -11.75 -0.54
C VAL A 62 -4.79 -10.31 -0.93
N TYR A 63 -5.57 -9.78 -1.87
CA TYR A 63 -5.41 -8.41 -2.34
C TYR A 63 -6.20 -7.47 -1.43
N THR A 64 -5.54 -6.43 -0.93
CA THR A 64 -6.16 -5.46 -0.01
C THR A 64 -6.59 -4.21 -0.77
N LEU A 65 -5.67 -3.26 -0.89
CA LEU A 65 -5.85 -1.96 -1.50
C LEU A 65 -4.63 -1.70 -2.40
N ALA A 66 -4.85 -1.16 -3.60
CA ALA A 66 -3.79 -0.63 -4.42
C ALA A 66 -4.12 0.79 -4.86
N THR A 67 -3.29 1.74 -4.42
CA THR A 67 -3.48 3.16 -4.71
C THR A 67 -2.22 3.85 -5.19
N SER A 68 -2.43 4.93 -5.93
CA SER A 68 -1.39 5.92 -6.28
C SER A 68 -2.03 7.30 -6.35
N ALA A 69 -1.26 8.35 -6.03
CA ALA A 69 -1.62 9.73 -6.27
C ALA A 69 -0.42 10.46 -6.91
N SER A 70 -0.69 11.46 -7.73
CA SER A 70 0.36 12.33 -8.28
C SER A 70 1.12 13.04 -7.15
N SER A 71 2.42 13.24 -7.34
CA SER A 71 3.27 13.94 -6.38
C SER A 71 2.72 15.34 -6.09
N SER A 72 2.52 15.65 -4.80
CA SER A 72 1.96 16.93 -4.35
C SER A 72 2.39 17.22 -2.90
N GLY A 73 1.68 18.10 -2.20
CA GLY A 73 1.93 18.42 -0.81
C GLY A 73 1.65 17.26 0.15
N PRO A 74 1.80 17.50 1.46
CA PRO A 74 1.54 16.50 2.49
C PRO A 74 0.18 15.81 2.32
N VAL A 75 0.15 14.49 2.56
CA VAL A 75 -1.10 13.73 2.58
C VAL A 75 -1.93 14.16 3.78
N GLN A 76 -3.22 14.41 3.54
CA GLN A 76 -4.16 14.72 4.62
C GLN A 76 -4.26 13.53 5.58
N ARG A 77 -4.29 13.81 6.88
CA ARG A 77 -4.32 12.75 7.90
C ARG A 77 -5.51 11.82 7.70
N GLU A 78 -6.68 12.38 7.42
CA GLU A 78 -7.92 11.65 7.20
C GLU A 78 -7.85 10.77 5.94
N ALA A 79 -7.07 11.19 4.93
CA ALA A 79 -6.85 10.37 3.73
C ALA A 79 -6.00 9.14 4.07
N LEU A 80 -4.91 9.31 4.83
CA LEU A 80 -4.11 8.17 5.28
C LEU A 80 -4.94 7.22 6.16
N ASP A 81 -5.66 7.76 7.15
CA ASP A 81 -6.51 6.96 8.05
C ASP A 81 -7.56 6.17 7.26
N PHE A 82 -8.17 6.79 6.24
CA PHE A 82 -9.10 6.11 5.33
C PHE A 82 -8.42 4.98 4.57
N LEU A 83 -7.26 5.22 3.93
CA LEU A 83 -6.52 4.20 3.18
C LEU A 83 -6.11 3.03 4.08
N LEU A 84 -5.57 3.31 5.27
CA LEU A 84 -5.22 2.30 6.27
C LEU A 84 -6.44 1.48 6.67
N SER A 85 -7.60 2.11 6.90
CA SER A 85 -8.82 1.37 7.27
C SER A 85 -9.19 0.34 6.19
N ARG A 86 -9.09 0.69 4.89
CA ARG A 86 -9.41 -0.23 3.79
C ARG A 86 -8.42 -1.39 3.73
N LEU A 87 -7.12 -1.08 3.84
CA LEU A 87 -6.05 -2.09 3.85
C LEU A 87 -6.21 -3.07 5.02
N LEU A 88 -6.36 -2.54 6.23
CA LEU A 88 -6.44 -3.34 7.47
C LEU A 88 -7.72 -4.18 7.55
N ASN A 89 -8.85 -3.67 7.04
CA ASN A 89 -10.10 -4.44 6.99
C ASN A 89 -9.96 -5.69 6.10
N GLN A 90 -9.23 -5.60 4.99
CA GLN A 90 -9.00 -6.75 4.11
C GLN A 90 -7.94 -7.70 4.71
N LEU A 91 -6.92 -7.15 5.34
CA LEU A 91 -5.92 -7.91 6.10
C LEU A 91 -6.58 -8.75 7.21
N GLU A 92 -7.54 -8.20 7.95
CA GLU A 92 -8.26 -8.92 9.00
C GLU A 92 -9.10 -10.08 8.46
N LYS A 93 -9.72 -9.90 7.29
CA LYS A 93 -10.49 -10.95 6.59
C LYS A 93 -9.61 -12.01 5.95
N ALA A 94 -8.28 -11.80 5.90
CA ALA A 94 -7.36 -12.71 5.23
C ALA A 94 -7.20 -14.06 5.96
N GLY A 95 -7.55 -14.12 7.25
CA GLY A 95 -7.39 -15.30 8.09
C GLY A 95 -5.93 -15.53 8.51
N ILE A 96 -5.48 -16.79 8.49
CA ILE A 96 -4.09 -17.15 8.79
C ILE A 96 -3.22 -16.82 7.58
N ILE A 97 -2.22 -15.96 7.77
CA ILE A 97 -1.32 -15.49 6.70
C ILE A 97 0.14 -15.81 7.04
N ASP A 98 0.95 -15.99 6.01
CA ASP A 98 2.38 -16.30 6.13
C ASP A 98 3.27 -15.06 5.92
N GLY A 99 2.72 -13.97 5.41
CA GLY A 99 3.48 -12.75 5.15
C GLY A 99 2.63 -11.62 4.58
N VAL A 100 3.14 -10.39 4.72
CA VAL A 100 2.58 -9.20 4.09
C VAL A 100 3.63 -8.60 3.16
N TYR A 101 3.22 -8.32 1.93
CA TYR A 101 4.00 -7.55 0.96
C TYR A 101 3.34 -6.19 0.74
N LEU A 102 4.09 -5.13 1.02
CA LEU A 102 3.64 -3.75 0.82
C LEU A 102 4.45 -3.09 -0.28
N ILE A 103 3.77 -2.33 -1.12
CA ILE A 103 4.41 -1.44 -2.09
C ILE A 103 4.15 -0.01 -1.63
N CYS A 104 5.23 0.72 -1.34
CA CYS A 104 5.18 2.12 -0.90
C CYS A 104 6.16 2.94 -1.74
N HIS A 105 5.93 4.25 -1.85
CA HIS A 105 6.94 5.13 -2.47
C HIS A 105 8.20 5.18 -1.59
N GLY A 106 8.00 5.46 -0.30
CA GLY A 106 9.05 5.70 0.68
C GLY A 106 9.15 7.17 1.11
N SER A 107 8.92 8.12 0.20
CA SER A 107 8.98 9.56 0.47
C SER A 107 7.61 10.20 0.77
N MET A 108 6.73 9.46 1.45
CA MET A 108 5.42 9.97 1.83
C MET A 108 5.47 10.74 3.14
N LEU A 109 5.06 12.01 3.11
CA LEU A 109 4.81 12.80 4.30
C LEU A 109 3.30 12.99 4.46
N VAL A 110 2.82 12.83 5.69
CA VAL A 110 1.41 13.02 6.07
C VAL A 110 1.34 14.16 7.09
N ASP A 111 0.22 14.88 7.15
CA ASP A 111 0.04 15.93 8.15
C ASP A 111 0.36 15.41 9.56
N LYS A 112 1.32 16.06 10.22
CA LYS A 112 1.90 15.71 11.54
C LYS A 112 2.57 14.33 11.64
N ILE A 113 2.78 13.64 10.53
CA ILE A 113 3.54 12.38 10.46
C ILE A 113 4.63 12.53 9.37
N PRO A 114 5.89 12.82 9.77
CA PRO A 114 6.97 13.06 8.81
C PRO A 114 7.38 11.81 8.03
N ASP A 115 7.23 10.63 8.62
CA ASP A 115 7.50 9.34 7.99
C ASP A 115 6.19 8.56 7.80
N GLY A 116 5.52 8.82 6.68
CA GLY A 116 4.26 8.17 6.35
C GLY A 116 4.42 6.67 6.07
N THR A 117 5.54 6.26 5.46
CA THR A 117 5.80 4.85 5.16
C THR A 117 6.06 4.06 6.43
N GLY A 118 6.90 4.55 7.34
CA GLY A 118 7.13 3.94 8.64
C GLY A 118 5.85 3.86 9.48
N HIS A 119 4.99 4.87 9.42
CA HIS A 119 3.69 4.81 10.10
C HIS A 119 2.80 3.69 9.57
N ILE A 120 2.70 3.50 8.24
CA ILE A 120 1.97 2.37 7.64
C ILE A 120 2.55 1.05 8.15
N LEU A 121 3.87 0.89 8.11
CA LEU A 121 4.53 -0.35 8.53
C LEU A 121 4.29 -0.65 10.01
N GLN A 122 4.31 0.39 10.87
CA GLN A 122 4.03 0.26 12.29
C GLN A 122 2.59 -0.23 12.54
N VAL A 123 1.60 0.41 11.90
CA VAL A 123 0.19 0.06 12.08
C VAL A 123 -0.09 -1.37 11.57
N VAL A 124 0.50 -1.76 10.43
CA VAL A 124 0.38 -3.13 9.92
C VAL A 124 1.06 -4.13 10.88
N ARG A 125 2.24 -3.79 11.42
CA ARG A 125 2.95 -4.62 12.40
C ARG A 125 2.13 -4.85 13.66
N GLU A 126 1.48 -3.82 14.19
CA GLU A 126 0.60 -3.91 15.36
C GLU A 126 -0.56 -4.88 15.10
N LYS A 127 -1.10 -4.92 13.87
CA LYS A 127 -2.21 -5.82 13.51
C LYS A 127 -1.77 -7.29 13.35
N ILE A 128 -0.58 -7.56 12.84
CA ILE A 128 -0.15 -8.94 12.49
C ILE A 128 0.81 -9.57 13.51
N GLY A 129 1.28 -8.81 14.51
CA GLY A 129 2.25 -9.27 15.50
C GLY A 129 3.67 -9.40 14.94
N LEU A 130 4.66 -9.79 15.76
CA LEU A 130 6.09 -9.73 15.41
C LEU A 130 6.59 -10.88 14.52
N ASN A 131 5.86 -11.99 14.46
CA ASN A 131 6.34 -13.23 13.83
C ASN A 131 6.12 -13.29 12.31
N ILE A 132 5.13 -12.55 11.80
CA ILE A 132 4.79 -12.56 10.38
C ILE A 132 5.71 -11.58 9.64
N PRO A 133 6.46 -11.99 8.62
CA PRO A 133 7.34 -11.09 7.88
C PRO A 133 6.54 -10.00 7.15
N ILE A 134 7.08 -8.78 7.14
CA ILE A 134 6.64 -7.69 6.28
C ILE A 134 7.77 -7.42 5.31
N VAL A 135 7.50 -7.54 4.02
CA VAL A 135 8.41 -7.17 2.93
C VAL A 135 7.87 -5.91 2.29
N VAL A 136 8.73 -4.93 2.04
CA VAL A 136 8.35 -3.69 1.39
C VAL A 136 9.22 -3.44 0.17
N SER A 137 8.59 -3.09 -0.95
CA SER A 137 9.28 -2.49 -2.10
C SER A 137 9.13 -0.98 -2.03
N LEU A 138 10.23 -0.28 -2.27
CA LEU A 138 10.35 1.17 -2.21
C LEU A 138 10.91 1.70 -3.52
N ASP A 139 10.51 2.92 -3.86
CA ASP A 139 11.16 3.68 -4.91
C ASP A 139 12.57 4.11 -4.46
N LEU A 140 13.48 4.33 -5.41
CA LEU A 140 14.85 4.76 -5.12
C LEU A 140 14.94 6.15 -4.48
N HIS A 141 13.87 6.95 -4.56
CA HIS A 141 13.76 8.27 -3.93
C HIS A 141 13.24 8.23 -2.48
N ALA A 142 13.09 7.03 -1.89
CA ALA A 142 12.67 6.84 -0.50
C ALA A 142 13.59 7.54 0.51
#